data_AF-A0A850M4P8-F1
#
_entry.id   AF-A0A850M4P8-F1
#
_cell.length_a   1.000
_cell.length_b   1.000
_cell.length_c   1.000
_cell.angle_alpha   90.00
_cell.angle_beta   90.00
_cell.angle_gamma   90.00
#
_symmetry.space_group_name_H-M   'P 1'
#
loop_
_entity.id
_entity.type
_entity.pdbx_description
1 polymer ?
#
loop_
_entity_poly.entity_id
_entity_poly.type
_entity_poly.pdbx_seq_one_letter_code
_entity_poly.pdbx_strand_id
1 'polypeptide(L)'
;MLREILILKGKFQIYKRIYGEGISIQALSPILVSLIDFLKEAKENTIEFMNIINFKVAYATDIEHSLLFIFITDLTDDNDNISQQLEIIRNEFFSRYESLIELQQDSAAYEGFNDVADEVFKELRPKIALVGFSGVGKTTITRLIRAEEIPMRHVPTITGDVATIKLGHVNLYLWDFAGQEKYSFVWNKFIKGADSVILVLDSSPKNVRESKFFIELIRKEEPHARIAIVANKQDLPESMSTDDIEQYLGYKTYSMIAIDPDNRELMLNIIADTVRVRSLIAPFIKPLLERDNLIAEAEAAIMAGNIQLAAEKFDAIADLCVILEEEDLMQHFKAQAQFLHSKLAELQHGLQTSPENIVTSSESVIPEGITTPPITTDALEEEVVKKDKEKMEKIMKEEEEKIKKEQELLKKEEEEKRKTEEERKRKEEERKNREAEEKKAREEEERKKKEAEEKKAREEEERKKEEAEEKKKITDEERVRKEREAKIKEDLKKTFEEEPKPVIKPIPKPVIKPIPKP
;
A
#
# COMPACT_ATOMS: atom_id res chain seq x y z
N MET A 1 -15.31 -11.47 10.74
CA MET A 1 -16.25 -12.51 10.28
C MET A 1 -16.69 -13.42 11.42
N LEU A 2 -18.01 -13.62 11.57
CA LEU A 2 -18.63 -14.66 12.40
C LEU A 2 -18.23 -16.08 11.93
N ARG A 3 -17.90 -16.95 12.89
CA ARG A 3 -17.43 -18.33 12.69
C ARG A 3 -18.40 -19.37 13.21
N GLU A 4 -19.08 -19.09 14.32
CA GLU A 4 -19.93 -20.05 15.00
C GLU A 4 -20.97 -19.32 15.87
N ILE A 5 -22.22 -19.78 15.84
CA ILE A 5 -23.25 -19.45 16.82
C ILE A 5 -23.53 -20.70 17.65
N LEU A 6 -23.52 -20.55 18.98
CA LEU A 6 -23.88 -21.58 19.94
C LEU A 6 -24.93 -21.03 20.90
N ILE A 7 -25.94 -21.84 21.23
CA ILE A 7 -26.86 -21.56 22.34
C ILE A 7 -26.78 -22.73 23.30
N LEU A 8 -26.41 -22.45 24.55
CA LEU A 8 -26.29 -23.44 25.61
C LEU A 8 -27.39 -23.24 26.64
N LYS A 9 -28.01 -24.34 27.09
CA LYS A 9 -28.84 -24.40 28.29
C LYS A 9 -28.10 -25.15 29.38
N GLY A 10 -27.54 -24.43 30.34
CA GLY A 10 -26.57 -25.02 31.26
C GLY A 10 -25.45 -25.74 30.49
N LYS A 11 -25.29 -27.05 30.69
CA LYS A 11 -24.28 -27.87 30.01
C LYS A 11 -24.69 -28.43 28.64
N PHE A 12 -25.93 -28.23 28.21
CA PHE A 12 -26.46 -28.77 26.96
C PHE A 12 -26.35 -27.75 25.83
N GLN A 13 -25.76 -28.14 24.70
CA GLN A 13 -25.74 -27.33 23.49
C GLN A 13 -27.05 -27.57 22.73
N ILE A 14 -28.01 -26.65 22.88
CA ILE A 14 -29.35 -26.76 22.28
C ILE A 14 -29.43 -26.17 20.87
N TYR A 15 -28.47 -25.33 20.46
CA TYR A 15 -28.35 -24.89 19.08
C TYR A 15 -26.89 -24.72 18.69
N LYS A 16 -26.59 -25.01 17.41
CA LYS A 16 -25.28 -24.80 16.81
C LYS A 16 -25.38 -24.51 15.32
N ARG A 17 -24.71 -23.44 14.87
CA ARG A 17 -24.52 -23.11 13.46
C ARG A 17 -23.05 -22.74 13.23
N ILE A 18 -22.43 -23.33 12.21
CA ILE A 18 -21.00 -23.16 11.92
C ILE A 18 -20.87 -22.46 10.57
N TYR A 19 -20.15 -21.35 10.55
CA TYR A 19 -19.90 -20.55 9.35
C TYR A 19 -18.48 -20.65 8.80
N GLY A 20 -17.53 -21.20 9.57
CA GLY A 20 -16.18 -21.45 9.09
C GLY A 20 -15.29 -22.09 10.15
N GLU A 21 -13.99 -22.18 9.88
CA GLU A 21 -13.02 -22.70 10.85
C GLU A 21 -12.91 -21.78 12.08
N GLY A 22 -13.47 -22.21 13.21
CA GLY A 22 -13.46 -21.51 14.49
C GLY A 22 -12.47 -22.09 15.53
N ILE A 23 -12.84 -22.01 16.80
CA ILE A 23 -12.06 -22.53 17.94
C ILE A 23 -12.29 -24.04 18.07
N SER A 24 -11.23 -24.82 18.31
CA SER A 24 -11.38 -26.26 18.56
C SER A 24 -12.16 -26.54 19.86
N ILE A 25 -12.99 -27.59 19.88
CA ILE A 25 -13.81 -27.91 21.05
C ILE A 25 -12.98 -28.16 22.32
N GLN A 26 -11.74 -28.68 22.19
CA GLN A 26 -10.82 -28.85 23.31
C GLN A 26 -10.37 -27.50 23.92
N ALA A 27 -10.16 -26.48 23.07
CA ALA A 27 -9.79 -25.14 23.53
C ALA A 27 -11.00 -24.39 24.10
N LEU A 28 -12.20 -24.58 23.52
CA LEU A 28 -13.42 -23.90 23.93
C LEU A 28 -14.03 -24.47 25.23
N SER A 29 -13.97 -25.79 25.43
CA SER A 29 -14.66 -26.48 26.53
C SER A 29 -14.41 -25.91 27.95
N PRO A 30 -13.16 -25.60 28.38
CA PRO A 30 -12.92 -24.99 29.69
C PRO A 30 -13.58 -23.62 29.87
N ILE A 31 -13.66 -22.83 28.80
CA ILE A 31 -14.32 -21.52 28.78
C ILE A 31 -15.83 -21.71 28.90
N LEU A 32 -16.43 -22.63 28.15
CA LEU A 32 -17.87 -22.91 28.26
C LEU A 32 -18.26 -23.28 29.69
N VAL A 33 -17.48 -24.15 30.35
CA VAL A 33 -17.71 -24.50 31.76
C VAL A 33 -17.65 -23.26 32.66
N SER A 34 -16.63 -22.41 32.48
CA SER A 34 -16.50 -21.17 33.26
C SER A 34 -17.65 -20.18 33.02
N LEU A 35 -18.15 -20.06 31.79
CA LEU A 35 -19.28 -19.18 31.46
C LEU A 35 -20.61 -19.73 31.99
N ILE A 36 -20.79 -21.06 31.99
CA ILE A 36 -21.95 -21.73 32.61
C ILE A 36 -21.95 -21.57 34.13
N ASP A 37 -20.78 -21.59 34.77
CA ASP A 37 -20.67 -21.35 36.21
C ASP A 37 -20.87 -19.86 36.54
N PHE A 38 -20.34 -18.93 35.73
CA PHE A 38 -20.64 -17.49 35.82
C PHE A 38 -22.15 -17.20 35.70
N LEU A 39 -22.86 -17.81 34.75
CA LEU A 39 -24.29 -17.62 34.54
C LEU A 39 -25.13 -17.96 35.78
N LYS A 40 -24.70 -18.91 36.63
CA LYS A 40 -25.40 -19.27 37.88
C LYS A 40 -25.25 -18.23 38.98
N GLU A 41 -24.19 -17.42 38.93
CA GLU A 41 -23.88 -16.39 39.92
C GLU A 41 -24.27 -14.98 39.43
N ALA A 42 -24.58 -14.84 38.14
CA ALA A 42 -25.01 -13.60 37.51
C ALA A 42 -26.34 -13.09 38.11
N LYS A 43 -26.50 -11.75 38.11
CA LYS A 43 -27.66 -11.05 38.70
C LYS A 43 -28.45 -10.22 37.69
N GLU A 44 -27.86 -9.95 36.53
CA GLU A 44 -28.44 -9.19 35.44
C GLU A 44 -27.95 -9.79 34.11
N ASN A 45 -28.77 -9.69 33.06
CA ASN A 45 -28.37 -10.14 31.73
C ASN A 45 -27.30 -9.19 31.18
N THR A 46 -26.21 -9.74 30.66
CA THR A 46 -25.03 -9.02 30.19
C THR A 46 -24.66 -9.44 28.77
N ILE A 47 -23.93 -8.57 28.06
CA ILE A 47 -23.20 -8.90 26.83
C ILE A 47 -21.73 -8.60 27.09
N GLU A 48 -20.89 -9.61 26.94
CA GLU A 48 -19.48 -9.58 27.34
C GLU A 48 -18.58 -10.22 26.29
N PHE A 49 -17.28 -9.84 26.32
CA PHE A 49 -16.32 -10.18 25.28
C PHE A 49 -15.01 -10.73 25.85
N MET A 50 -14.46 -11.77 25.24
CA MET A 50 -13.12 -12.28 25.55
C MET A 50 -12.37 -12.70 24.30
N ASN A 51 -11.06 -12.42 24.25
CA ASN A 51 -10.20 -12.80 23.13
C ASN A 51 -9.46 -14.11 23.44
N ILE A 52 -9.57 -15.09 22.54
CA ILE A 52 -8.99 -16.43 22.67
C ILE A 52 -8.22 -16.76 21.38
N ILE A 53 -6.89 -16.85 21.50
CA ILE A 53 -5.97 -17.13 20.38
C ILE A 53 -6.13 -16.05 19.28
N ASN A 54 -6.85 -16.36 18.19
CA ASN A 54 -7.07 -15.50 17.03
C ASN A 54 -8.56 -15.15 16.85
N PHE A 55 -9.40 -15.44 17.84
CA PHE A 55 -10.84 -15.29 17.78
C PHE A 55 -11.35 -14.47 18.97
N LYS A 56 -12.50 -13.83 18.78
CA LYS A 56 -13.29 -13.17 19.79
C LYS A 56 -14.46 -14.08 20.15
N VAL A 57 -14.66 -14.32 21.44
CA VAL A 57 -15.85 -14.98 21.96
C VAL A 57 -16.68 -13.89 22.62
N ALA A 58 -17.80 -13.56 21.97
CA ALA A 58 -18.81 -12.66 22.50
C ALA A 58 -19.96 -13.51 23.02
N TYR A 59 -20.52 -13.18 24.18
CA TYR A 59 -21.62 -13.92 24.74
C TYR A 59 -22.68 -13.01 25.38
N ALA A 60 -23.94 -13.41 25.24
CA ALA A 60 -25.08 -12.80 25.91
C ALA A 60 -25.71 -13.81 26.88
N THR A 61 -25.95 -13.39 28.12
CA THR A 61 -26.61 -14.21 29.13
C THR A 61 -28.13 -14.01 29.13
N ASP A 62 -28.88 -15.09 29.38
CA ASP A 62 -30.23 -15.01 29.91
C ASP A 62 -30.35 -15.84 31.20
N ILE A 63 -30.55 -15.15 32.32
CA ILE A 63 -30.61 -15.77 33.65
C ILE A 63 -31.93 -16.51 33.86
N GLU A 64 -33.04 -15.98 33.37
CA GLU A 64 -34.39 -16.52 33.60
C GLU A 64 -34.52 -17.95 33.07
N HIS A 65 -34.05 -18.20 31.86
CA HIS A 65 -34.07 -19.52 31.22
C HIS A 65 -32.75 -20.29 31.34
N SER A 66 -31.75 -19.71 32.05
CA SER A 66 -30.39 -20.23 32.17
C SER A 66 -29.75 -20.53 30.79
N LEU A 67 -29.92 -19.61 29.85
CA LEU A 67 -29.33 -19.67 28.51
C LEU A 67 -28.06 -18.82 28.39
N LEU A 68 -27.17 -19.28 27.51
CA LEU A 68 -25.96 -18.58 27.11
C LEU A 68 -25.87 -18.61 25.57
N PHE A 69 -26.03 -17.45 24.96
CA PHE A 69 -25.85 -17.23 23.53
C PHE A 69 -24.39 -16.84 23.30
N ILE A 70 -23.70 -17.50 22.37
CA ILE A 70 -22.27 -17.30 22.13
C ILE A 70 -22.02 -17.16 20.64
N PHE A 71 -21.35 -16.07 20.25
CA PHE A 71 -20.74 -15.92 18.94
C PHE A 71 -19.23 -16.11 19.05
N ILE A 72 -18.68 -16.91 18.14
CA ILE A 72 -17.24 -16.94 17.88
C ILE A 72 -17.01 -16.12 16.61
N THR A 73 -16.23 -15.06 16.68
CA THR A 73 -15.93 -14.16 15.56
C THR A 73 -14.42 -13.97 15.39
N ASP A 74 -14.00 -13.31 14.33
CA ASP A 74 -12.60 -12.90 14.19
C ASP A 74 -12.34 -11.67 15.10
N LEU A 75 -11.07 -11.39 15.40
CA LEU A 75 -10.68 -10.25 16.24
C LEU A 75 -10.98 -8.89 15.58
N THR A 76 -11.13 -8.89 14.25
CA THR A 76 -11.43 -7.76 13.35
C THR A 76 -12.84 -7.22 13.47
N ASP A 77 -13.80 -8.04 13.93
CA ASP A 77 -15.21 -7.66 14.02
C ASP A 77 -15.46 -6.57 15.06
N ASP A 78 -16.40 -5.67 14.79
CA ASP A 78 -16.75 -4.57 15.69
C ASP A 78 -17.65 -5.05 16.86
N ASN A 79 -17.34 -4.59 18.08
CA ASN A 79 -18.07 -5.02 19.29
C ASN A 79 -19.51 -4.49 19.34
N ASP A 80 -19.78 -3.28 18.84
CA ASP A 80 -21.12 -2.70 18.88
C ASP A 80 -22.03 -3.44 17.88
N ASN A 81 -21.50 -3.77 16.70
CA ASN A 81 -22.21 -4.61 15.72
C ASN A 81 -22.49 -6.01 16.29
N ILE A 82 -21.49 -6.70 16.87
CA ILE A 82 -21.69 -8.01 17.49
C ILE A 82 -22.74 -7.95 18.61
N SER A 83 -22.73 -6.89 19.43
CA SER A 83 -23.70 -6.72 20.52
C SER A 83 -25.13 -6.65 19.98
N GLN A 84 -25.37 -5.82 18.96
CA GLN A 84 -26.68 -5.68 18.32
C GLN A 84 -27.17 -7.01 17.73
N GLN A 85 -26.28 -7.75 17.06
CA GLN A 85 -26.61 -9.05 16.47
C GLN A 85 -26.87 -10.15 17.52
N LEU A 86 -26.16 -10.12 18.66
CA LEU A 86 -26.45 -11.00 19.81
C LEU A 86 -27.83 -10.70 20.42
N GLU A 87 -28.23 -9.44 20.51
CA GLU A 87 -29.58 -9.07 20.97
C GLU A 87 -30.67 -9.55 20.01
N ILE A 88 -30.46 -9.40 18.70
CA ILE A 88 -31.37 -9.90 17.65
C ILE A 88 -31.55 -11.42 17.78
N ILE A 89 -30.44 -12.18 17.81
CA ILE A 89 -30.49 -13.63 18.00
C ILE A 89 -31.21 -14.03 19.28
N ARG A 90 -30.92 -13.37 20.41
CA ARG A 90 -31.60 -13.66 21.68
C ARG A 90 -33.10 -13.45 21.56
N ASN A 91 -33.53 -12.29 21.05
CA ASN A 91 -34.93 -11.90 21.00
C ASN A 91 -35.73 -12.78 20.02
N GLU A 92 -35.19 -13.07 18.83
CA GLU A 92 -35.82 -13.97 17.84
C GLU A 92 -35.89 -15.41 18.35
N PHE A 93 -34.86 -15.89 19.05
CA PHE A 93 -34.88 -17.24 19.62
C PHE A 93 -36.00 -17.39 20.66
N PHE A 94 -36.18 -16.41 21.56
CA PHE A 94 -37.30 -16.42 22.49
C PHE A 94 -38.65 -16.32 21.77
N SER A 95 -38.81 -15.37 20.84
CA SER A 95 -40.03 -15.18 20.04
C SER A 95 -40.54 -16.48 19.40
N ARG A 96 -39.62 -17.34 18.93
CA ARG A 96 -39.94 -18.62 18.29
C ARG A 96 -40.03 -19.80 19.26
N TYR A 97 -39.21 -19.84 20.32
CA TYR A 97 -38.94 -21.06 21.08
C TYR A 97 -39.15 -20.99 22.60
N GLU A 98 -39.59 -19.87 23.18
CA GLU A 98 -39.78 -19.69 24.63
C GLU A 98 -40.42 -20.91 25.32
N SER A 99 -41.56 -21.38 24.80
CA SER A 99 -42.31 -22.53 25.33
C SER A 99 -41.63 -23.91 25.17
N LEU A 100 -40.62 -24.03 24.31
CA LEU A 100 -39.91 -25.27 24.00
C LEU A 100 -38.59 -25.42 24.78
N ILE A 101 -38.01 -24.33 25.28
CA ILE A 101 -36.72 -24.30 25.99
C ILE A 101 -36.72 -25.21 27.24
N GLU A 102 -37.86 -25.36 27.93
CA GLU A 102 -38.00 -26.29 29.06
C GLU A 102 -38.30 -27.74 28.67
N LEU A 103 -38.74 -27.98 27.44
CA LEU A 103 -39.24 -29.29 26.98
C LEU A 103 -38.25 -30.04 26.09
N GLN A 104 -37.36 -29.33 25.39
CA GLN A 104 -36.44 -29.91 24.41
C GLN A 104 -34.98 -29.50 24.66
N GLN A 105 -34.09 -30.49 24.64
CA GLN A 105 -32.64 -30.31 24.72
C GLN A 105 -31.92 -30.77 23.43
N ASP A 106 -32.67 -31.28 22.45
CA ASP A 106 -32.14 -31.72 21.15
C ASP A 106 -32.01 -30.53 20.20
N SER A 107 -30.87 -30.42 19.52
CA SER A 107 -30.62 -29.37 18.52
C SER A 107 -31.52 -29.49 17.30
N ALA A 108 -32.06 -30.68 17.01
CA ALA A 108 -33.02 -30.89 15.92
C ALA A 108 -34.32 -30.07 16.10
N ALA A 109 -34.72 -29.78 17.35
CA ALA A 109 -35.92 -28.98 17.65
C ALA A 109 -35.79 -27.50 17.25
N TYR A 110 -34.56 -27.04 16.97
CA TYR A 110 -34.22 -25.64 16.71
C TYR A 110 -33.62 -25.42 15.30
N GLU A 111 -33.69 -26.41 14.40
CA GLU A 111 -33.18 -26.27 13.01
C GLU A 111 -33.87 -25.14 12.22
N GLY A 112 -35.15 -24.87 12.51
CA GLY A 112 -35.91 -23.74 11.97
C GLY A 112 -35.50 -22.36 12.50
N PHE A 113 -34.34 -22.25 13.15
CA PHE A 113 -33.67 -21.00 13.53
C PHE A 113 -32.50 -20.65 12.61
N ASN A 114 -32.14 -21.55 11.69
CA ASN A 114 -31.03 -21.34 10.75
C ASN A 114 -31.23 -20.10 9.86
N ASP A 115 -32.47 -19.76 9.50
CA ASP A 115 -32.82 -18.56 8.74
C ASP A 115 -32.36 -17.27 9.46
N VAL A 116 -32.65 -17.15 10.76
CA VAL A 116 -32.24 -15.99 11.57
C VAL A 116 -30.73 -15.95 11.75
N ALA A 117 -30.13 -17.11 12.02
CA ALA A 117 -28.68 -17.24 12.17
C ALA A 117 -27.93 -16.83 10.88
N ASP A 118 -28.42 -17.27 9.73
CA ASP A 118 -27.80 -17.00 8.43
C ASP A 118 -27.99 -15.54 8.02
N GLU A 119 -29.09 -14.89 8.41
CA GLU A 119 -29.28 -13.45 8.21
C GLU A 119 -28.31 -12.63 9.06
N VAL A 120 -28.15 -12.98 10.34
CA VAL A 120 -27.17 -12.37 11.25
C VAL A 120 -25.73 -12.56 10.74
N PHE A 121 -25.44 -13.70 10.11
CA PHE A 121 -24.16 -13.94 9.46
C PHE A 121 -23.91 -13.00 8.27
N LYS A 122 -24.93 -12.72 7.44
CA LYS A 122 -24.84 -11.73 6.36
C LYS A 122 -24.59 -10.32 6.90
N GLU A 123 -25.28 -9.90 7.96
CA GLU A 123 -25.17 -8.56 8.57
C GLU A 123 -23.81 -8.29 9.25
N LEU A 124 -23.05 -9.33 9.61
CA LEU A 124 -21.66 -9.19 10.04
C LEU A 124 -20.65 -9.05 8.88
N ARG A 125 -21.16 -9.04 7.63
CA ARG A 125 -20.53 -8.59 6.38
C ARG A 125 -19.02 -8.89 6.24
N PRO A 126 -18.65 -10.17 6.02
CA PRO A 126 -17.26 -10.61 5.88
C PRO A 126 -16.50 -9.80 4.82
N LYS A 127 -15.43 -9.10 5.24
CA LYS A 127 -14.71 -8.14 4.41
C LYS A 127 -13.41 -8.73 3.85
N ILE A 128 -13.32 -8.76 2.52
CA ILE A 128 -12.10 -9.12 1.78
C ILE A 128 -11.53 -7.87 1.11
N ALA A 129 -10.27 -7.56 1.40
CA ALA A 129 -9.54 -6.44 0.80
C ALA A 129 -8.67 -6.93 -0.36
N LEU A 130 -8.89 -6.44 -1.58
CA LEU A 130 -8.06 -6.75 -2.76
C LEU A 130 -7.03 -5.64 -2.96
N VAL A 131 -5.76 -5.91 -2.60
CA VAL A 131 -4.68 -4.92 -2.58
C VAL A 131 -3.57 -5.26 -3.58
N GLY A 132 -2.71 -4.29 -3.89
CA GLY A 132 -1.65 -4.42 -4.90
C GLY A 132 -1.57 -3.20 -5.81
N PHE A 133 -0.46 -3.07 -6.53
CA PHE A 133 -0.20 -1.91 -7.40
C PHE A 133 -1.19 -1.79 -8.58
N SER A 134 -1.13 -0.66 -9.29
CA SER A 134 -1.88 -0.43 -10.53
C SER A 134 -1.41 -1.41 -11.62
N GLY A 135 -2.32 -1.88 -12.48
CA GLY A 135 -1.98 -2.76 -13.59
C GLY A 135 -1.67 -4.23 -13.25
N VAL A 136 -1.72 -4.64 -11.98
CA VAL A 136 -1.49 -6.06 -11.58
C VAL A 136 -2.67 -6.99 -11.90
N GLY A 137 -3.86 -6.45 -12.19
CA GLY A 137 -5.06 -7.22 -12.59
C GLY A 137 -6.16 -7.38 -11.54
N LYS A 138 -6.17 -6.58 -10.46
CA LYS A 138 -7.22 -6.63 -9.42
C LYS A 138 -8.65 -6.54 -9.98
N THR A 139 -8.96 -5.49 -10.72
CA THR A 139 -10.29 -5.31 -11.35
C THR A 139 -10.61 -6.41 -12.37
N THR A 140 -9.59 -7.01 -13.01
CA THR A 140 -9.77 -8.20 -13.87
C THR A 140 -10.22 -9.41 -13.05
N ILE A 141 -9.61 -9.64 -11.89
CA ILE A 141 -10.02 -10.69 -10.92
C ILE A 141 -11.44 -10.42 -10.40
N THR A 142 -11.78 -9.18 -10.05
CA THR A 142 -13.13 -8.79 -9.62
C THR A 142 -14.19 -9.14 -10.67
N ARG A 143 -13.88 -8.88 -11.95
CA ARG A 143 -14.74 -9.23 -13.10
C ARG A 143 -14.84 -10.73 -13.33
N LEU A 144 -13.71 -11.44 -13.30
CA LEU A 144 -13.64 -12.90 -13.42
C LEU A 144 -14.55 -13.58 -12.38
N ILE A 145 -14.52 -13.12 -11.13
CA ILE A 145 -15.40 -13.62 -10.06
C ILE A 145 -16.88 -13.38 -10.39
N ARG A 146 -17.24 -12.16 -10.81
CA ARG A 146 -18.60 -11.75 -11.18
C ARG A 146 -19.11 -12.32 -12.52
N ALA A 147 -18.29 -13.07 -13.26
CA ALA A 147 -18.56 -13.49 -14.64
C ALA A 147 -18.84 -12.31 -15.61
N GLU A 148 -18.21 -11.15 -15.36
CA GLU A 148 -18.28 -9.97 -16.23
C GLU A 148 -17.25 -10.02 -17.38
N GLU A 149 -17.52 -9.31 -18.47
CA GLU A 149 -16.61 -9.21 -19.62
C GLU A 149 -15.21 -8.70 -19.24
N ILE A 150 -14.19 -9.50 -19.54
CA ILE A 150 -12.78 -9.18 -19.26
C ILE A 150 -12.29 -8.08 -20.22
N PRO A 151 -11.81 -6.92 -19.72
CA PRO A 151 -11.53 -5.77 -20.57
C PRO A 151 -10.23 -5.96 -21.38
N MET A 152 -10.33 -5.87 -22.70
CA MET A 152 -9.18 -5.93 -23.62
C MET A 152 -8.13 -4.82 -23.43
N ARG A 153 -8.40 -3.78 -22.63
CA ARG A 153 -7.47 -2.67 -22.34
C ARG A 153 -7.53 -2.30 -20.86
N HIS A 154 -6.37 -2.05 -20.27
CA HIS A 154 -6.28 -1.58 -18.88
C HIS A 154 -6.81 -0.15 -18.74
N VAL A 155 -7.91 0.01 -18.00
CA VAL A 155 -8.46 1.30 -17.55
C VAL A 155 -8.15 1.43 -16.05
N PRO A 156 -7.41 2.47 -15.60
CA PRO A 156 -7.06 2.60 -14.19
C PRO A 156 -8.29 2.88 -13.31
N THR A 157 -8.50 2.07 -12.27
CA THR A 157 -9.52 2.27 -11.24
C THR A 157 -9.29 3.60 -10.53
N ILE A 158 -10.34 4.42 -10.39
CA ILE A 158 -10.27 5.78 -9.81
C ILE A 158 -10.71 5.76 -8.35
N THR A 159 -11.95 5.35 -8.06
CA THR A 159 -12.57 5.41 -6.72
C THR A 159 -12.62 4.07 -5.97
N GLY A 160 -12.25 2.98 -6.62
CA GLY A 160 -12.47 1.61 -6.13
C GLY A 160 -13.87 1.08 -6.46
N ASP A 161 -14.10 -0.21 -6.25
CA ASP A 161 -15.42 -0.84 -6.35
C ASP A 161 -15.63 -1.87 -5.23
N VAL A 162 -16.89 -2.22 -4.95
CA VAL A 162 -17.25 -3.30 -4.02
C VAL A 162 -18.06 -4.34 -4.79
N ALA A 163 -17.56 -5.57 -4.80
CA ALA A 163 -18.22 -6.72 -5.37
C ALA A 163 -18.74 -7.64 -4.26
N THR A 164 -20.03 -7.90 -4.25
CA THR A 164 -20.63 -8.97 -3.44
C THR A 164 -20.49 -10.28 -4.19
N ILE A 165 -19.96 -11.31 -3.50
CA ILE A 165 -19.93 -12.69 -3.98
C ILE A 165 -20.99 -13.44 -3.18
N LYS A 166 -22.03 -13.92 -3.86
CA LYS A 166 -23.12 -14.72 -3.27
C LYS A 166 -22.94 -16.18 -3.64
N LEU A 167 -22.84 -17.08 -2.66
CA LEU A 167 -22.71 -18.52 -2.86
C LEU A 167 -23.52 -19.24 -1.77
N GLY A 168 -24.76 -19.61 -2.11
CA GLY A 168 -25.79 -19.98 -1.12
C GLY A 168 -26.01 -18.85 -0.13
N HIS A 169 -26.22 -19.19 1.14
CA HIS A 169 -26.31 -18.22 2.25
C HIS A 169 -25.06 -17.36 2.52
N VAL A 170 -23.95 -17.52 1.77
CA VAL A 170 -22.70 -16.78 2.02
C VAL A 170 -22.56 -15.55 1.14
N ASN A 171 -22.67 -14.38 1.76
CA ASN A 171 -22.32 -13.08 1.19
C ASN A 171 -20.89 -12.67 1.60
N LEU A 172 -19.97 -12.58 0.64
CA LEU A 172 -18.62 -12.04 0.85
C LEU A 172 -18.46 -10.69 0.15
N TYR A 173 -17.93 -9.69 0.86
CA TYR A 173 -17.74 -8.34 0.31
C TYR A 173 -16.28 -8.15 -0.09
N LEU A 174 -16.00 -8.24 -1.39
CA LEU A 174 -14.69 -8.01 -2.00
C LEU A 174 -14.54 -6.53 -2.38
N TRP A 175 -13.57 -5.86 -1.78
CA TRP A 175 -13.27 -4.46 -2.05
C TRP A 175 -12.07 -4.35 -2.99
N ASP A 176 -12.29 -3.87 -4.21
CA ASP A 176 -11.24 -3.61 -5.21
C ASP A 176 -10.75 -2.16 -5.13
N PHE A 177 -9.50 -1.96 -4.71
CA PHE A 177 -8.96 -0.63 -4.47
C PHE A 177 -8.12 -0.08 -5.63
N ALA A 178 -8.16 1.24 -5.81
CA ALA A 178 -7.29 1.94 -6.75
C ALA A 178 -5.81 1.81 -6.34
N GLY A 179 -5.09 0.90 -7.00
CA GLY A 179 -3.66 0.61 -6.73
C GLY A 179 -2.66 1.65 -7.24
N GLN A 180 -3.10 2.84 -7.65
CA GLN A 180 -2.21 3.91 -8.11
C GLN A 180 -1.54 4.56 -6.90
N GLU A 181 -0.23 4.76 -6.90
CA GLU A 181 0.53 5.35 -5.77
C GLU A 181 0.00 6.72 -5.34
N LYS A 182 -0.57 7.49 -6.28
CA LYS A 182 -1.23 8.78 -5.99
C LYS A 182 -2.40 8.67 -5.01
N TYR A 183 -2.98 7.47 -4.83
CA TYR A 183 -4.03 7.13 -3.86
C TYR A 183 -3.52 6.33 -2.66
N SER A 184 -2.20 6.23 -2.47
CA SER A 184 -1.60 5.45 -1.36
C SER A 184 -2.06 5.89 0.03
N PHE A 185 -2.48 7.14 0.17
CA PHE A 185 -3.01 7.74 1.39
C PHE A 185 -4.32 7.14 1.92
N VAL A 186 -5.08 6.38 1.11
CA VAL A 186 -6.32 5.68 1.53
C VAL A 186 -6.14 4.17 1.71
N TRP A 187 -5.04 3.57 1.26
CA TRP A 187 -4.84 2.11 1.32
C TRP A 187 -4.93 1.54 2.73
N ASN A 188 -4.53 2.30 3.76
CA ASN A 188 -4.68 1.89 5.15
C ASN A 188 -6.16 1.81 5.61
N LYS A 189 -6.97 2.83 5.30
CA LYS A 189 -8.41 2.86 5.61
C LYS A 189 -9.15 1.70 4.94
N PHE A 190 -8.65 1.30 3.78
CA PHE A 190 -9.18 0.21 2.97
C PHE A 190 -8.81 -1.18 3.50
N ILE A 191 -7.58 -1.37 3.98
CA ILE A 191 -7.13 -2.62 4.63
C ILE A 191 -7.80 -2.81 6.01
N LYS A 192 -7.98 -1.73 6.79
CA LYS A 192 -8.52 -1.80 8.15
C LYS A 192 -9.89 -2.51 8.22
N GLY A 193 -10.06 -3.40 9.19
CA GLY A 193 -11.27 -4.18 9.42
C GLY A 193 -11.52 -5.25 8.36
N ALA A 194 -10.52 -5.64 7.57
CA ALA A 194 -10.64 -6.76 6.63
C ALA A 194 -10.34 -8.09 7.35
N ASP A 195 -11.23 -9.07 7.23
CA ASP A 195 -11.02 -10.43 7.75
C ASP A 195 -9.95 -11.20 6.95
N SER A 196 -9.77 -10.77 5.71
CA SER A 196 -8.83 -11.34 4.74
C SER A 196 -8.36 -10.27 3.77
N VAL A 197 -7.06 -10.30 3.45
CA VAL A 197 -6.44 -9.47 2.43
C VAL A 197 -5.86 -10.37 1.35
N ILE A 198 -6.28 -10.15 0.11
CA ILE A 198 -5.72 -10.80 -1.07
C ILE A 198 -4.78 -9.80 -1.74
N LEU A 199 -3.48 -10.05 -1.64
CA LEU A 199 -2.44 -9.28 -2.32
C LEU A 199 -2.29 -9.82 -3.75
N VAL A 200 -2.78 -9.05 -4.73
CA VAL A 200 -2.55 -9.31 -6.14
C VAL A 200 -1.27 -8.61 -6.57
N LEU A 201 -0.36 -9.37 -7.17
CA LEU A 201 0.82 -8.86 -7.83
C LEU A 201 0.86 -9.39 -9.26
N ASP A 202 1.59 -8.72 -10.15
CA ASP A 202 2.06 -9.42 -11.34
C ASP A 202 3.36 -10.15 -11.04
N SER A 203 3.52 -11.31 -11.66
CA SER A 203 4.57 -12.26 -11.28
C SER A 203 5.98 -11.82 -11.69
N SER A 204 6.18 -10.57 -12.12
CA SER A 204 7.50 -10.06 -12.51
C SER A 204 8.42 -9.88 -11.29
N PRO A 205 9.73 -10.17 -11.40
CA PRO A 205 10.69 -9.96 -10.31
C PRO A 205 10.79 -8.52 -9.82
N LYS A 206 10.30 -7.54 -10.59
CA LYS A 206 10.16 -6.16 -10.13
C LYS A 206 8.96 -6.02 -9.20
N ASN A 207 7.76 -6.38 -9.65
CA ASN A 207 6.53 -6.16 -8.91
C ASN A 207 6.45 -7.03 -7.64
N VAL A 208 6.99 -8.26 -7.66
CA VAL A 208 7.13 -9.11 -6.47
C VAL A 208 7.95 -8.43 -5.36
N ARG A 209 9.07 -7.80 -5.72
CA ARG A 209 9.92 -7.08 -4.75
C ARG A 209 9.25 -5.81 -4.20
N GLU A 210 8.61 -5.04 -5.07
CA GLU A 210 7.87 -3.83 -4.69
C GLU A 210 6.66 -4.17 -3.79
N SER A 211 5.98 -5.29 -4.05
CA SER A 211 4.76 -5.72 -3.33
C SER A 211 4.98 -6.07 -1.86
N LYS A 212 6.24 -6.22 -1.41
CA LYS A 212 6.59 -6.31 0.01
C LYS A 212 6.07 -5.10 0.82
N PHE A 213 5.97 -3.92 0.19
CA PHE A 213 5.33 -2.75 0.78
C PHE A 213 3.90 -3.05 1.30
N PHE A 214 3.08 -3.77 0.53
CA PHE A 214 1.72 -4.10 0.94
C PHE A 214 1.70 -5.08 2.12
N ILE A 215 2.63 -6.04 2.19
CA ILE A 215 2.76 -6.94 3.35
C ILE A 215 3.07 -6.14 4.63
N GLU A 216 3.97 -5.16 4.56
CA GLU A 216 4.31 -4.29 5.69
C GLU A 216 3.13 -3.38 6.08
N LEU A 217 2.38 -2.86 5.10
CA LEU A 217 1.17 -2.08 5.33
C LEU A 217 0.05 -2.91 5.99
N ILE A 218 -0.19 -4.15 5.53
CA ILE A 218 -1.22 -5.03 6.13
C ILE A 218 -0.86 -5.35 7.57
N ARG A 219 0.39 -5.75 7.85
CA ARG A 219 0.85 -6.04 9.22
C ARG A 219 0.72 -4.85 10.17
N LYS A 220 0.78 -3.62 9.66
CA LYS A 220 0.64 -2.39 10.44
C LYS A 220 -0.83 -2.02 10.70
N GLU A 221 -1.67 -2.09 9.67
CA GLU A 221 -3.03 -1.54 9.70
C GLU A 221 -4.09 -2.60 10.06
N GLU A 222 -3.84 -3.88 9.78
CA GLU A 222 -4.69 -5.01 10.17
C GLU A 222 -3.90 -6.30 10.43
N PRO A 223 -3.23 -6.43 11.59
CA PRO A 223 -2.33 -7.56 11.90
C PRO A 223 -3.06 -8.91 12.06
N HIS A 224 -4.38 -8.90 12.24
CA HIS A 224 -5.19 -10.11 12.41
C HIS A 224 -5.83 -10.61 11.11
N ALA A 225 -5.72 -9.85 10.01
CA ALA A 225 -6.21 -10.28 8.71
C ALA A 225 -5.44 -11.52 8.21
N ARG A 226 -6.17 -12.46 7.61
CA ARG A 226 -5.56 -13.56 6.84
C ARG A 226 -5.00 -13.00 5.54
N ILE A 227 -3.80 -13.42 5.14
CA ILE A 227 -3.15 -12.91 3.92
C ILE A 227 -2.94 -14.06 2.94
N ALA A 228 -3.41 -13.88 1.71
CA ALA A 228 -3.10 -14.72 0.56
C ALA A 228 -2.49 -13.86 -0.56
N ILE A 229 -1.61 -14.46 -1.35
CA ILE A 229 -1.00 -13.82 -2.53
C ILE A 229 -1.55 -14.46 -3.79
N VAL A 230 -2.03 -13.63 -4.71
CA VAL A 230 -2.37 -14.05 -6.08
C VAL A 230 -1.27 -13.55 -7.01
N ALA A 231 -0.44 -14.50 -7.46
CA ALA A 231 0.61 -14.28 -8.43
C ALA A 231 0.00 -14.31 -9.83
N ASN A 232 -0.43 -13.14 -10.30
CA ASN A 232 -1.14 -13.00 -11.58
C ASN A 232 -0.16 -12.88 -12.77
N LYS A 233 -0.70 -13.04 -13.98
CA LYS A 233 0.02 -12.99 -15.26
C LYS A 233 1.08 -14.09 -15.43
N GLN A 234 0.74 -15.31 -14.98
CA GLN A 234 1.60 -16.50 -15.08
C GLN A 234 1.73 -17.04 -16.53
N ASP A 235 0.98 -16.46 -17.47
CA ASP A 235 1.13 -16.62 -18.92
C ASP A 235 2.38 -15.91 -19.50
N LEU A 236 2.95 -14.95 -18.77
CA LEU A 236 4.06 -14.12 -19.26
C LEU A 236 5.44 -14.77 -19.02
N PRO A 237 6.39 -14.68 -19.97
CA PRO A 237 7.67 -15.38 -19.89
C PRO A 237 8.62 -14.89 -18.78
N GLU A 238 8.37 -13.72 -18.19
CA GLU A 238 9.12 -13.18 -17.04
C GLU A 238 8.45 -13.48 -15.68
N SER A 239 7.45 -14.38 -15.63
CA SER A 239 6.80 -14.77 -14.38
C SER A 239 7.73 -15.60 -13.47
N MET A 240 7.87 -15.18 -12.22
CA MET A 240 8.40 -16.01 -11.13
C MET A 240 7.42 -17.12 -10.77
N SER A 241 7.93 -18.27 -10.32
CA SER A 241 7.07 -19.35 -9.82
C SER A 241 6.35 -18.95 -8.53
N THR A 242 5.21 -19.58 -8.25
CA THR A 242 4.48 -19.39 -6.99
C THR A 242 5.34 -19.72 -5.76
N ASP A 243 6.23 -20.71 -5.88
CA ASP A 243 7.06 -21.20 -4.79
C ASP A 243 8.18 -20.19 -4.47
N ASP A 244 8.80 -19.59 -5.49
CA ASP A 244 9.79 -18.51 -5.31
C ASP A 244 9.15 -17.28 -4.65
N ILE A 245 7.91 -16.93 -5.06
CA ILE A 245 7.15 -15.80 -4.51
C ILE A 245 6.73 -16.08 -3.05
N GLU A 246 6.25 -17.29 -2.76
CA GLU A 246 5.89 -17.75 -1.41
C GLU A 246 7.11 -17.75 -0.48
N GLN A 247 8.26 -18.22 -0.96
CA GLN A 247 9.52 -18.16 -0.22
C GLN A 247 10.00 -16.71 0.01
N TYR A 248 9.82 -15.81 -0.96
CA TYR A 248 10.28 -14.42 -0.88
C TYR A 248 9.39 -13.55 0.02
N LEU A 249 8.06 -13.69 -0.07
CA LEU A 249 7.09 -12.87 0.68
C LEU A 249 6.63 -13.52 1.99
N GLY A 250 6.75 -14.84 2.14
CA GLY A 250 6.42 -15.57 3.37
C GLY A 250 4.94 -15.84 3.59
N TYR A 251 4.13 -15.83 2.52
CA TYR A 251 2.68 -16.07 2.56
C TYR A 251 2.24 -16.99 1.43
N LYS A 252 1.14 -17.72 1.67
CA LYS A 252 0.60 -18.68 0.71
C LYS A 252 0.29 -17.98 -0.62
N THR A 253 0.91 -18.46 -1.68
CA THR A 253 0.84 -17.91 -3.03
C THR A 253 0.11 -18.87 -3.96
N TYR A 254 -0.75 -18.32 -4.81
CA TYR A 254 -1.53 -19.03 -5.81
C TYR A 254 -1.22 -18.49 -7.21
N SER A 255 -1.11 -19.38 -8.18
CA SER A 255 -0.96 -19.04 -9.60
C SER A 255 -2.27 -18.48 -10.14
N MET A 256 -2.21 -17.51 -11.05
CA MET A 256 -3.39 -16.93 -11.68
C MET A 256 -3.09 -16.37 -13.08
N ILE A 257 -4.00 -16.62 -14.00
CA ILE A 257 -4.10 -15.95 -15.30
C ILE A 257 -5.48 -15.31 -15.33
N ALA A 258 -5.63 -14.11 -14.76
CA ALA A 258 -6.93 -13.49 -14.54
C ALA A 258 -7.70 -13.13 -15.84
N ILE A 259 -7.03 -13.16 -16.99
CA ILE A 259 -7.64 -12.94 -18.31
C ILE A 259 -8.31 -14.19 -18.89
N ASP A 260 -8.11 -15.35 -18.27
CA ASP A 260 -8.62 -16.65 -18.71
C ASP A 260 -9.83 -17.04 -17.84
N PRO A 261 -11.05 -17.12 -18.41
CA PRO A 261 -12.29 -17.44 -17.69
C PRO A 261 -12.25 -18.74 -16.91
N ASP A 262 -11.48 -19.74 -17.36
CA ASP A 262 -11.42 -21.07 -16.72
C ASP A 262 -10.80 -20.97 -15.30
N ASN A 263 -10.04 -19.91 -15.00
CA ASN A 263 -9.51 -19.65 -13.67
C ASN A 263 -10.54 -19.10 -12.67
N ARG A 264 -11.81 -18.91 -13.05
CA ARG A 264 -12.86 -18.48 -12.12
C ARG A 264 -13.06 -19.49 -10.99
N GLU A 265 -13.09 -20.79 -11.29
CA GLU A 265 -13.19 -21.83 -10.25
C GLU A 265 -12.02 -21.74 -9.27
N LEU A 266 -10.80 -21.56 -9.79
CA LEU A 266 -9.60 -21.40 -8.98
C LEU A 266 -9.70 -20.16 -8.07
N MET A 267 -10.15 -19.02 -8.58
CA MET A 267 -10.30 -17.80 -7.79
C MET A 267 -11.35 -17.92 -6.68
N LEU A 268 -12.49 -18.55 -6.95
CA LEU A 268 -13.52 -18.82 -5.93
C LEU A 268 -12.99 -19.75 -4.83
N ASN A 269 -12.21 -20.78 -5.20
CA ASN A 269 -11.54 -21.67 -4.25
C ASN A 269 -10.50 -20.92 -3.39
N ILE A 270 -9.69 -20.04 -3.99
CA ILE A 270 -8.71 -19.21 -3.26
C ILE A 270 -9.41 -18.33 -2.22
N ILE A 271 -10.55 -17.73 -2.58
CA ILE A 271 -11.37 -16.93 -1.65
C ILE A 271 -11.90 -17.79 -0.50
N ALA A 272 -12.49 -18.95 -0.83
CA ALA A 272 -13.05 -19.86 0.17
C ALA A 272 -11.98 -20.40 1.14
N ASP A 273 -10.74 -20.66 0.68
CA ASP A 273 -9.60 -21.03 1.52
C ASP A 273 -9.11 -19.86 2.38
N THR A 274 -8.91 -18.69 1.78
CA THR A 274 -8.36 -17.52 2.48
C THR A 274 -9.29 -17.09 3.63
N VAL A 275 -10.59 -17.06 3.37
CA VAL A 275 -11.64 -16.69 4.32
C VAL A 275 -12.02 -17.85 5.26
N ARG A 276 -11.59 -19.08 4.95
CA ARG A 276 -11.85 -20.34 5.70
C ARG A 276 -13.32 -20.72 5.81
N VAL A 277 -13.99 -20.72 4.67
CA VAL A 277 -15.42 -21.06 4.50
C VAL A 277 -15.66 -22.09 3.39
N ARG A 278 -14.62 -22.84 3.02
CA ARG A 278 -14.67 -23.91 2.00
C ARG A 278 -15.83 -24.91 2.21
N SER A 279 -16.17 -25.26 3.44
CA SER A 279 -17.29 -26.16 3.74
C SER A 279 -18.66 -25.59 3.39
N LEU A 280 -18.84 -24.27 3.46
CA LEU A 280 -20.07 -23.60 3.03
C LEU A 280 -20.11 -23.42 1.52
N ILE A 281 -19.00 -22.96 0.94
CA ILE A 281 -18.99 -22.47 -0.45
C ILE A 281 -18.81 -23.58 -1.48
N ALA A 282 -18.00 -24.60 -1.20
CA ALA A 282 -17.65 -25.64 -2.19
C ALA A 282 -18.84 -26.39 -2.83
N PRO A 283 -19.95 -26.68 -2.12
CA PRO A 283 -21.16 -27.26 -2.73
C PRO A 283 -21.75 -26.40 -3.87
N PHE A 284 -21.65 -25.07 -3.77
CA PHE A 284 -22.27 -24.13 -4.71
C PHE A 284 -21.37 -23.75 -5.90
N ILE A 285 -20.04 -23.90 -5.79
CA ILE A 285 -19.10 -23.49 -6.87
C ILE A 285 -19.42 -24.18 -8.20
N LYS A 286 -19.67 -25.51 -8.19
CA LYS A 286 -19.95 -26.25 -9.43
C LYS A 286 -21.31 -25.92 -10.04
N PRO A 287 -22.44 -25.96 -9.29
CA PRO A 287 -23.74 -25.48 -9.77
C PRO A 287 -23.68 -24.06 -10.37
N LEU A 288 -22.91 -23.15 -9.77
CA LEU A 288 -22.74 -21.78 -10.28
C LEU A 288 -22.07 -21.75 -11.66
N LEU A 289 -20.96 -22.48 -11.82
CA LEU A 289 -20.23 -22.55 -13.08
C LEU A 289 -21.05 -23.27 -14.18
N GLU A 290 -21.80 -24.29 -13.80
CA GLU A 290 -22.72 -25.00 -14.71
C GLU A 290 -23.86 -24.08 -15.16
N ARG A 291 -24.46 -23.32 -14.23
CA ARG A 291 -25.50 -22.32 -14.53
C ARG A 291 -25.00 -21.28 -15.52
N ASP A 292 -23.82 -20.72 -15.28
CA ASP A 292 -23.25 -19.66 -16.12
C ASP A 292 -22.93 -20.17 -17.54
N ASN A 293 -22.48 -21.43 -17.67
CA ASN A 293 -22.34 -22.10 -18.97
C ASN A 293 -23.70 -22.31 -19.67
N LEU A 294 -24.72 -22.78 -18.93
CA LEU A 294 -26.07 -22.98 -19.49
C LEU A 294 -26.71 -21.67 -19.94
N ILE A 295 -26.45 -20.54 -19.27
CA ILE A 295 -26.91 -19.21 -19.70
C ILE A 295 -26.30 -18.87 -21.07
N ALA A 296 -25.00 -19.04 -21.24
CA ALA A 296 -24.33 -18.81 -22.53
C ALA A 296 -24.86 -19.76 -23.64
N GLU A 297 -25.14 -21.02 -23.29
CA GLU A 297 -25.77 -21.98 -24.23
C GLU A 297 -27.22 -21.61 -24.58
N ALA A 298 -28.01 -21.09 -23.64
CA ALA A 298 -29.38 -20.62 -23.87
C ALA A 298 -29.40 -19.39 -24.79
N GLU A 299 -28.52 -18.41 -24.55
CA GLU A 299 -28.34 -17.24 -25.40
C GLU A 299 -27.92 -17.64 -26.82
N ALA A 300 -26.95 -18.55 -26.96
CA ALA A 300 -26.54 -19.08 -28.26
C ALA A 300 -27.69 -19.84 -28.97
N ALA A 301 -28.51 -20.59 -28.24
CA ALA A 301 -29.69 -21.27 -28.78
C ALA A 301 -30.76 -20.28 -29.27
N ILE A 302 -30.99 -19.18 -28.54
CA ILE A 302 -31.87 -18.08 -28.98
C ILE A 302 -31.35 -17.44 -30.27
N MET A 303 -30.05 -17.10 -30.32
CA MET A 303 -29.44 -16.51 -31.52
C MET A 303 -29.49 -17.45 -32.74
N ALA A 304 -29.40 -18.76 -32.51
CA ALA A 304 -29.56 -19.80 -33.54
C ALA A 304 -31.03 -20.08 -33.92
N GLY A 305 -32.01 -19.45 -33.26
CA GLY A 305 -33.44 -19.69 -33.45
C GLY A 305 -33.94 -21.04 -32.92
N ASN A 306 -33.14 -21.75 -32.11
CA ASN A 306 -33.51 -23.04 -31.52
C ASN A 306 -34.27 -22.84 -30.20
N ILE A 307 -35.54 -22.45 -30.32
CA ILE A 307 -36.42 -22.13 -29.19
C ILE A 307 -36.58 -23.32 -28.22
N GLN A 308 -36.63 -24.55 -28.74
CA GLN A 308 -36.73 -25.77 -27.92
C GLN A 308 -35.53 -25.95 -27.00
N LEU A 309 -34.31 -25.86 -27.55
CA LEU A 309 -33.09 -25.95 -26.77
C LEU A 309 -32.98 -24.80 -25.77
N ALA A 310 -33.33 -23.57 -26.15
CA ALA A 310 -33.34 -22.44 -25.23
C ALA A 310 -34.29 -22.64 -24.04
N ALA A 311 -35.49 -23.19 -24.27
CA ALA A 311 -36.45 -23.50 -23.22
C ALA A 311 -35.92 -24.58 -22.25
N GLU A 312 -35.39 -25.68 -22.80
CA GLU A 312 -34.75 -26.76 -22.01
C GLU A 312 -33.57 -26.25 -21.18
N LYS A 313 -32.78 -25.30 -21.70
CA LYS A 313 -31.68 -24.68 -20.96
C LYS A 313 -32.18 -23.77 -19.84
N PHE A 314 -33.23 -22.99 -20.05
CA PHE A 314 -33.82 -22.17 -18.98
C PHE A 314 -34.49 -22.99 -17.86
N ASP A 315 -35.11 -24.14 -18.17
CA ASP A 315 -35.58 -25.06 -17.13
C ASP A 315 -34.40 -25.58 -16.28
N ALA A 316 -33.30 -26.04 -16.92
CA ALA A 316 -32.11 -26.51 -16.22
C ALA A 316 -31.41 -25.40 -15.39
N ILE A 317 -31.40 -24.15 -15.88
CA ILE A 317 -30.92 -22.99 -15.12
C ILE A 317 -31.80 -22.76 -13.88
N ALA A 318 -33.13 -22.84 -14.01
CA ALA A 318 -34.05 -22.66 -12.88
C ALA A 318 -33.86 -23.75 -11.81
N ASP A 319 -33.62 -25.00 -12.20
CA ASP A 319 -33.28 -26.10 -11.29
C ASP A 319 -31.95 -25.84 -10.54
N LEU A 320 -30.93 -25.32 -11.22
CA LEU A 320 -29.67 -24.92 -10.57
C LEU A 320 -29.85 -23.72 -9.62
N CYS A 321 -30.72 -22.75 -9.94
CA CYS A 321 -31.04 -21.65 -9.03
C CYS A 321 -31.70 -22.14 -7.72
N VAL A 322 -32.43 -23.27 -7.73
CA VAL A 322 -32.89 -23.91 -6.49
C VAL A 322 -31.72 -24.43 -5.66
N ILE A 323 -30.73 -25.07 -6.29
CA ILE A 323 -29.52 -25.58 -5.62
C ILE A 323 -28.62 -24.44 -5.12
N LEU A 324 -28.63 -23.29 -5.80
CA LEU A 324 -27.88 -22.08 -5.43
C LEU A 324 -28.61 -21.18 -4.42
N GLU A 325 -29.85 -21.53 -4.05
CA GLU A 325 -30.70 -20.79 -3.10
C GLU A 325 -31.09 -19.38 -3.60
N GLU A 326 -31.21 -19.22 -4.93
CA GLU A 326 -31.51 -17.96 -5.63
C GLU A 326 -32.99 -17.90 -6.08
N GLU A 327 -33.92 -17.65 -5.16
CA GLU A 327 -35.36 -17.76 -5.45
C GLU A 327 -35.84 -16.79 -6.57
N ASP A 328 -35.39 -15.53 -6.56
CA ASP A 328 -35.78 -14.55 -7.59
C ASP A 328 -35.31 -14.95 -9.00
N LEU A 329 -34.08 -15.46 -9.12
CA LEU A 329 -33.55 -15.94 -10.40
C LEU A 329 -34.26 -17.22 -10.85
N MET A 330 -34.57 -18.13 -9.93
CA MET A 330 -35.38 -19.31 -10.23
C MET A 330 -36.74 -18.91 -10.80
N GLN A 331 -37.44 -17.96 -10.18
CA GLN A 331 -38.72 -17.47 -10.69
C GLN A 331 -38.57 -16.81 -12.08
N HIS A 332 -37.50 -16.02 -12.29
CA HIS A 332 -37.21 -15.37 -13.57
C HIS A 332 -36.98 -16.37 -14.71
N PHE A 333 -36.03 -17.30 -14.56
CA PHE A 333 -35.69 -18.26 -15.61
C PHE A 333 -36.83 -19.25 -15.87
N LYS A 334 -37.59 -19.62 -14.85
CA LYS A 334 -38.81 -20.42 -14.99
C LYS A 334 -39.89 -19.71 -15.80
N ALA A 335 -40.06 -18.39 -15.62
CA ALA A 335 -40.98 -17.60 -16.44
C ALA A 335 -40.50 -17.50 -17.91
N GLN A 336 -39.19 -17.38 -18.14
CA GLN A 336 -38.61 -17.41 -19.49
C GLN A 336 -38.83 -18.76 -20.18
N ALA A 337 -38.55 -19.88 -19.49
CA ALA A 337 -38.80 -21.23 -20.01
C ALA A 337 -40.29 -21.43 -20.36
N GLN A 338 -41.21 -21.08 -19.45
CA GLN A 338 -42.65 -21.16 -19.70
C GLN A 338 -43.10 -20.32 -20.90
N PHE A 339 -42.54 -19.12 -21.08
CA PHE A 339 -42.81 -18.29 -22.25
C PHE A 339 -42.36 -18.97 -23.55
N LEU A 340 -41.13 -19.50 -23.61
CA LEU A 340 -40.63 -20.20 -24.81
C LEU A 340 -41.41 -21.47 -25.11
N HIS A 341 -41.76 -22.28 -24.10
CA HIS A 341 -42.63 -23.46 -24.24
C HIS A 341 -44.01 -23.09 -24.81
N SER A 342 -44.61 -21.97 -24.35
CA SER A 342 -45.88 -21.49 -24.90
C SER A 342 -45.77 -21.10 -26.39
N LYS A 343 -44.66 -20.46 -26.79
CA LYS A 343 -44.40 -20.08 -28.19
C LYS A 343 -44.18 -21.31 -29.08
N LEU A 344 -43.50 -22.35 -28.57
CA LEU A 344 -43.37 -23.63 -29.26
C LEU A 344 -44.73 -24.30 -29.50
N ALA A 345 -45.60 -24.31 -28.48
CA ALA A 345 -46.95 -24.86 -28.62
C ALA A 345 -47.80 -24.09 -29.63
N GLU A 346 -47.76 -22.75 -29.63
CA GLU A 346 -48.43 -21.91 -30.65
C GLU A 346 -47.96 -22.25 -32.08
N LEU A 347 -46.64 -22.36 -32.30
CA LEU A 347 -46.05 -22.70 -33.59
C LEU A 347 -46.43 -24.11 -34.06
N GLN A 348 -46.47 -25.08 -33.15
CA GLN A 348 -46.89 -26.46 -33.45
C GLN A 348 -48.39 -26.56 -33.77
N HIS A 349 -49.25 -25.79 -33.09
CA HIS A 349 -50.68 -25.73 -33.39
C HIS A 349 -50.97 -25.00 -34.72
N GLY A 350 -50.21 -23.96 -35.07
CA GLY A 350 -50.34 -23.27 -36.35
C GLY A 350 -50.05 -24.15 -37.59
N LEU A 351 -49.29 -25.23 -37.42
CA LEU A 351 -48.96 -26.19 -38.48
C LEU A 351 -50.08 -27.23 -38.77
N GLN A 352 -51.15 -27.28 -37.97
CA GLN A 352 -52.28 -28.21 -38.20
C GLN A 352 -53.43 -27.59 -39.02
N THR A 353 -53.34 -26.33 -39.45
CA THR A 353 -54.32 -25.70 -40.34
C THR A 353 -53.74 -25.39 -41.71
N SER A 354 -54.35 -25.95 -42.76
CA SER A 354 -54.03 -25.64 -44.16
C SER A 354 -55.31 -25.67 -45.02
N PRO A 355 -55.40 -24.92 -46.14
CA PRO A 355 -54.73 -23.65 -46.42
C PRO A 355 -55.69 -22.64 -47.09
N GLU A 356 -56.19 -21.63 -46.36
CA GLU A 356 -56.90 -20.50 -46.99
C GLU A 356 -56.43 -19.15 -46.43
N ASN A 357 -56.24 -18.20 -47.36
CA ASN A 357 -55.78 -16.82 -47.16
C ASN A 357 -54.33 -16.61 -46.69
N ILE A 358 -53.42 -16.65 -47.67
CA ILE A 358 -52.16 -15.91 -47.61
C ILE A 358 -52.49 -14.41 -47.60
N VAL A 359 -52.47 -13.78 -46.42
CA VAL A 359 -52.26 -12.35 -46.30
C VAL A 359 -50.82 -12.12 -45.88
N THR A 360 -50.10 -11.36 -46.69
CA THR A 360 -48.70 -11.01 -46.44
C THR A 360 -48.58 -10.04 -45.26
N SER A 361 -48.09 -10.53 -44.12
CA SER A 361 -47.50 -9.70 -43.06
C SER A 361 -46.08 -10.18 -42.78
N SER A 362 -45.15 -9.68 -43.59
CA SER A 362 -43.72 -9.83 -43.35
C SER A 362 -43.30 -8.91 -42.20
N GLU A 363 -43.46 -9.38 -40.97
CA GLU A 363 -42.95 -8.72 -39.77
C GLU A 363 -42.27 -9.77 -38.89
N SER A 364 -40.94 -9.77 -38.94
CA SER A 364 -40.09 -10.55 -38.04
C SER A 364 -40.10 -9.90 -36.66
N VAL A 365 -41.18 -10.11 -35.90
CA VAL A 365 -41.28 -9.68 -34.50
C VAL A 365 -40.47 -10.63 -33.62
N ILE A 366 -39.14 -10.53 -33.73
CA ILE A 366 -38.25 -10.84 -32.61
C ILE A 366 -38.45 -9.66 -31.65
N PRO A 367 -38.94 -9.87 -30.41
CA PRO A 367 -39.09 -8.77 -29.47
C PRO A 367 -37.75 -8.12 -29.18
N GLU A 368 -37.69 -6.79 -29.20
CA GLU A 368 -36.54 -6.07 -28.65
C GLU A 368 -36.38 -6.46 -27.17
N GLY A 369 -35.24 -7.03 -26.82
CA GLY A 369 -34.88 -7.28 -25.42
C GLY A 369 -35.27 -8.65 -24.85
N ILE A 370 -34.84 -9.76 -25.49
CA ILE A 370 -34.35 -10.91 -24.69
C ILE A 370 -32.92 -10.59 -24.24
N THR A 371 -32.79 -9.55 -23.40
CA THR A 371 -31.58 -9.33 -22.62
C THR A 371 -31.76 -10.10 -21.32
N THR A 372 -30.91 -11.08 -21.09
CA THR A 372 -30.61 -11.55 -19.74
C THR A 372 -30.31 -10.31 -18.88
N PRO A 373 -31.06 -10.06 -17.78
CA PRO A 373 -30.61 -9.05 -16.84
C PRO A 373 -29.24 -9.50 -16.31
N PRO A 374 -28.30 -8.57 -16.05
CA PRO A 374 -27.12 -8.92 -15.25
C PRO A 374 -27.61 -9.54 -13.94
N ILE A 375 -26.89 -10.52 -13.39
CA ILE A 375 -27.24 -11.23 -12.15
C ILE A 375 -27.52 -10.21 -11.05
N THR A 376 -28.80 -9.85 -10.86
CA THR A 376 -29.19 -8.75 -9.98
C THR A 376 -29.13 -9.22 -8.55
N THR A 377 -28.20 -8.66 -7.80
CA THR A 377 -28.22 -8.73 -6.35
C THR A 377 -29.50 -8.11 -5.82
N ASP A 378 -30.11 -8.76 -4.83
CA ASP A 378 -31.23 -8.27 -4.02
C ASP A 378 -31.23 -6.74 -3.82
N ALA A 379 -32.38 -6.09 -4.03
CA ALA A 379 -32.52 -4.63 -4.03
C ALA A 379 -32.16 -3.99 -2.68
N LEU A 380 -32.33 -4.71 -1.57
CA LEU A 380 -31.87 -4.27 -0.24
C LEU A 380 -30.34 -4.23 -0.17
N GLU A 381 -29.66 -5.19 -0.79
CA GLU A 381 -28.20 -5.24 -0.83
C GLU A 381 -27.59 -4.24 -1.83
N GLU A 382 -28.26 -3.94 -2.96
CA GLU A 382 -27.83 -2.85 -3.84
C GLU A 382 -27.77 -1.51 -3.08
N GLU A 383 -28.73 -1.24 -2.19
CA GLU A 383 -28.72 -0.05 -1.35
C GLU A 383 -27.53 -0.05 -0.37
N VAL A 384 -27.15 -1.21 0.17
CA VAL A 384 -26.01 -1.36 1.10
C VAL A 384 -24.67 -1.24 0.38
N VAL A 385 -24.49 -1.89 -0.77
CA VAL A 385 -23.29 -1.76 -1.61
C VAL A 385 -23.13 -0.32 -2.11
N LYS A 386 -24.24 0.33 -2.46
CA LYS A 386 -24.27 1.76 -2.80
C LYS A 386 -23.86 2.64 -1.63
N LYS A 387 -24.36 2.41 -0.41
CA LYS A 387 -23.92 3.12 0.81
C LYS A 387 -22.41 2.98 1.05
N ASP A 388 -21.85 1.78 0.87
CA ASP A 388 -20.40 1.58 1.00
C ASP A 388 -19.60 2.29 -0.09
N LYS A 389 -20.11 2.31 -1.33
CA LYS A 389 -19.49 3.04 -2.45
C LYS A 389 -19.54 4.56 -2.22
N GLU A 390 -20.67 5.10 -1.77
CA GLU A 390 -20.81 6.51 -1.38
C GLU A 390 -19.89 6.88 -0.20
N LYS A 391 -19.77 6.00 0.79
CA LYS A 391 -18.83 6.13 1.92
C LYS A 391 -17.38 6.12 1.46
N MET A 392 -17.02 5.24 0.52
CA MET A 392 -15.69 5.17 -0.09
C MET A 392 -15.36 6.45 -0.88
N GLU A 393 -16.27 6.92 -1.74
CA GLU A 393 -16.10 8.18 -2.45
C GLU A 393 -15.95 9.38 -1.52
N LYS A 394 -16.73 9.43 -0.43
CA LYS A 394 -16.64 10.47 0.59
C LYS A 394 -15.28 10.46 1.27
N ILE A 395 -14.81 9.29 1.71
CA ILE A 395 -13.48 9.12 2.34
C ILE A 395 -12.35 9.58 1.41
N MET A 396 -12.46 9.32 0.11
CA MET A 396 -11.48 9.79 -0.88
C MET A 396 -11.52 11.31 -1.04
N LYS A 397 -12.69 11.91 -1.25
CA LYS A 397 -12.86 13.36 -1.41
C LYS A 397 -12.36 14.14 -0.19
N GLU A 398 -12.66 13.68 1.02
CA GLU A 398 -12.21 14.30 2.28
C GLU A 398 -10.68 14.29 2.43
N GLU A 399 -10.03 13.18 2.08
CA GLU A 399 -8.57 13.05 2.22
C GLU A 399 -7.81 13.75 1.06
N GLU A 400 -8.35 13.77 -0.17
CA GLU A 400 -7.84 14.58 -1.28
C GLU A 400 -7.86 16.09 -0.93
N GLU A 401 -8.95 16.59 -0.34
CA GLU A 401 -9.03 17.97 0.15
C GLU A 401 -7.99 18.27 1.24
N LYS A 402 -7.80 17.33 2.17
CA LYS A 402 -6.85 17.47 3.28
C LYS A 402 -5.41 17.53 2.77
N ILE A 403 -5.03 16.65 1.85
CA ILE A 403 -3.72 16.65 1.18
C ILE A 403 -3.52 17.93 0.38
N LYS A 404 -4.56 18.42 -0.32
CA LYS A 404 -4.47 19.70 -1.05
C LYS A 404 -4.18 20.88 -0.10
N LYS A 405 -4.85 20.95 1.06
CA LYS A 405 -4.61 21.95 2.10
C LYS A 405 -3.19 21.85 2.67
N GLU A 406 -2.69 20.65 2.90
CA GLU A 406 -1.33 20.39 3.38
C GLU A 406 -0.25 20.78 2.35
N GLN A 407 -0.45 20.45 1.07
CA GLN A 407 0.45 20.88 -0.02
C GLN A 407 0.44 22.40 -0.23
N GLU A 408 -0.70 23.08 -0.05
CA GLU A 408 -0.78 24.54 -0.07
C GLU A 408 -0.06 25.18 1.12
N LEU A 409 -0.04 24.53 2.29
CA LEU A 409 0.72 24.97 3.46
C LEU A 409 2.24 24.80 3.23
N LEU A 410 2.68 23.61 2.77
CA LEU A 410 4.09 23.33 2.47
C LEU A 410 4.66 24.32 1.42
N LYS A 411 3.90 24.63 0.36
CA LYS A 411 4.31 25.63 -0.64
C LYS A 411 4.50 27.03 -0.04
N LYS A 412 3.65 27.44 0.90
CA LYS A 412 3.81 28.74 1.61
C LYS A 412 5.06 28.74 2.48
N GLU A 413 5.33 27.66 3.20
CA GLU A 413 6.57 27.53 3.99
C GLU A 413 7.82 27.55 3.12
N GLU A 414 7.82 26.86 1.97
CA GLU A 414 8.94 26.89 1.02
C GLU A 414 9.17 28.30 0.44
N GLU A 415 8.10 29.02 0.12
CA GLU A 415 8.18 30.40 -0.37
C GLU A 415 8.74 31.36 0.70
N GLU A 416 8.35 31.18 1.97
CA GLU A 416 8.87 31.96 3.11
C GLU A 416 10.34 31.63 3.42
N LYS A 417 10.72 30.34 3.42
CA LYS A 417 12.12 29.90 3.55
C LYS A 417 12.98 30.48 2.43
N ARG A 418 12.49 30.47 1.19
CA ARG A 418 13.19 31.05 0.03
C ARG A 418 13.38 32.56 0.15
N LYS A 419 12.34 33.32 0.52
CA LYS A 419 12.45 34.78 0.78
C LYS A 419 13.49 35.07 1.86
N THR A 420 13.50 34.28 2.93
CA THR A 420 14.47 34.40 4.03
C THR A 420 15.91 34.13 3.56
N GLU A 421 16.11 33.13 2.68
CA GLU A 421 17.43 32.81 2.13
C GLU A 421 17.92 33.88 1.13
N GLU A 422 17.03 34.39 0.27
CA GLU A 422 17.33 35.50 -0.65
C GLU A 422 17.74 36.77 0.13
N GLU A 423 17.05 37.11 1.22
CA GLU A 423 17.44 38.23 2.10
C GLU A 423 18.80 37.97 2.79
N ARG A 424 19.08 36.74 3.22
CA ARG A 424 20.36 36.39 3.85
C ARG A 424 21.53 36.50 2.86
N LYS A 425 21.35 36.02 1.62
CA LYS A 425 22.35 36.13 0.54
C LYS A 425 22.68 37.59 0.24
N ARG A 426 21.64 38.45 0.12
CA ARG A 426 21.81 39.89 -0.08
C ARG A 426 22.63 40.54 1.05
N LYS A 427 22.31 40.25 2.32
CA LYS A 427 23.08 40.77 3.47
C LYS A 427 24.53 40.29 3.48
N GLU A 428 24.79 39.06 3.04
CA GLU A 428 26.15 38.53 2.93
C GLU A 428 26.96 39.19 1.79
N GLU A 429 26.32 39.47 0.66
CA GLU A 429 26.91 40.20 -0.47
C GLU A 429 27.21 41.67 -0.11
N GLU A 430 26.27 42.36 0.54
CA GLU A 430 26.48 43.70 1.10
C GLU A 430 27.67 43.73 2.10
N ARG A 431 27.85 42.68 2.91
CA ARG A 431 29.02 42.54 3.81
C ARG A 431 30.32 42.34 3.04
N LYS A 432 30.36 41.43 2.05
CA LYS A 432 31.55 41.16 1.23
C LYS A 432 32.00 42.39 0.46
N ASN A 433 31.07 43.19 -0.04
CA ASN A 433 31.40 44.45 -0.72
C ASN A 433 32.07 45.47 0.23
N ARG A 434 31.55 45.64 1.45
CA ARG A 434 32.20 46.49 2.47
C ARG A 434 33.60 46.00 2.85
N GLU A 435 33.76 44.69 3.07
CA GLU A 435 35.06 44.08 3.37
C GLU A 435 36.08 44.27 2.22
N ALA A 436 35.62 44.22 0.97
CA ALA A 436 36.45 44.47 -0.21
C ALA A 436 36.83 45.96 -0.36
N GLU A 437 35.93 46.90 -0.02
CA GLU A 437 36.23 48.33 0.02
C GLU A 437 37.25 48.67 1.12
N GLU A 438 37.07 48.15 2.33
CA GLU A 438 38.03 48.30 3.43
C GLU A 438 39.41 47.73 3.06
N LYS A 439 39.45 46.55 2.40
CA LYS A 439 40.71 45.93 1.98
C LYS A 439 41.44 46.79 0.95
N LYS A 440 40.74 47.33 -0.05
CA LYS A 440 41.32 48.26 -1.05
C LYS A 440 41.88 49.51 -0.40
N ALA A 441 41.18 50.09 0.58
CA ALA A 441 41.66 51.26 1.31
C ALA A 441 42.98 50.98 2.06
N ARG A 442 43.09 49.83 2.74
CA ARG A 442 44.32 49.40 3.42
C ARG A 442 45.47 49.12 2.45
N GLU A 443 45.20 48.47 1.31
CA GLU A 443 46.21 48.22 0.27
C GLU A 443 46.75 49.52 -0.34
N GLU A 444 45.90 50.54 -0.53
CA GLU A 444 46.33 51.86 -1.00
C GLU A 444 47.19 52.60 0.05
N GLU A 445 46.85 52.50 1.34
CA GLU A 445 47.63 53.07 2.44
C GLU A 445 49.02 52.40 2.56
N GLU A 446 49.09 51.07 2.48
CA GLU A 446 50.38 50.35 2.44
C GLU A 446 51.22 50.73 1.22
N ARG A 447 50.60 50.92 0.05
CA ARG A 447 51.34 51.31 -1.17
C ARG A 447 51.97 52.69 -1.02
N LYS A 448 51.21 53.67 -0.51
CA LYS A 448 51.71 55.01 -0.18
C LYS A 448 52.87 54.97 0.82
N LYS A 449 52.81 54.05 1.80
CA LYS A 449 53.88 53.86 2.78
C LYS A 449 55.15 53.27 2.16
N LYS A 450 55.03 52.25 1.29
CA LYS A 450 56.17 51.66 0.55
C LYS A 450 56.81 52.66 -0.42
N GLU A 451 56.01 53.41 -1.17
CA GLU A 451 56.50 54.49 -2.05
C GLU A 451 57.33 55.53 -1.26
N ALA A 452 56.92 55.86 -0.02
CA ALA A 452 57.67 56.76 0.87
C ALA A 452 58.96 56.13 1.45
N GLU A 453 58.98 54.82 1.71
CA GLU A 453 60.18 54.10 2.17
C GLU A 453 61.21 53.91 1.04
N GLU A 454 60.79 53.54 -0.17
CA GLU A 454 61.67 53.46 -1.35
C GLU A 454 62.31 54.81 -1.69
N LYS A 455 61.55 55.91 -1.56
CA LYS A 455 62.09 57.25 -1.79
C LYS A 455 63.23 57.57 -0.81
N LYS A 456 63.06 57.29 0.48
CA LYS A 456 64.11 57.45 1.50
C LYS A 456 65.33 56.56 1.22
N ALA A 457 65.10 55.31 0.78
CA ALA A 457 66.19 54.40 0.46
C ALA A 457 67.05 54.89 -0.72
N ARG A 458 66.43 55.48 -1.76
CA ARG A 458 67.17 56.09 -2.88
C ARG A 458 68.00 57.30 -2.44
N GLU A 459 67.42 58.19 -1.63
CA GLU A 459 68.12 59.34 -1.04
C GLU A 459 69.34 58.90 -0.18
N GLU A 460 69.26 57.75 0.49
CA GLU A 460 70.40 57.16 1.23
C GLU A 460 71.44 56.49 0.32
N GLU A 461 71.03 55.86 -0.78
CA GLU A 461 71.95 55.23 -1.75
C GLU A 461 72.75 56.26 -2.54
N GLU A 462 72.14 57.39 -2.93
CA GLU A 462 72.85 58.51 -3.57
C GLU A 462 73.94 59.07 -2.64
N ARG A 463 73.62 59.34 -1.37
CA ARG A 463 74.62 59.74 -0.36
C ARG A 463 75.80 58.76 -0.25
N LYS A 464 75.53 57.46 -0.26
CA LYS A 464 76.60 56.43 -0.19
C LYS A 464 77.47 56.40 -1.45
N LYS A 465 76.92 56.74 -2.63
CA LYS A 465 77.69 56.87 -3.87
C LYS A 465 78.60 58.11 -3.84
N GLU A 466 78.11 59.24 -3.35
CA GLU A 466 78.91 60.46 -3.17
C GLU A 466 80.11 60.19 -2.23
N GLU A 467 79.89 59.58 -1.07
CA GLU A 467 80.97 59.21 -0.15
C GLU A 467 81.99 58.22 -0.76
N ALA A 468 81.54 57.29 -1.59
CA ALA A 468 82.40 56.31 -2.24
C ALA A 468 83.27 56.95 -3.34
N GLU A 469 82.72 57.92 -4.07
CA GLU A 469 83.45 58.65 -5.11
C GLU A 469 84.51 59.59 -4.51
N GLU A 470 84.21 60.20 -3.37
CA GLU A 470 85.19 61.00 -2.60
C GLU A 470 86.35 60.14 -2.07
N LYS A 471 86.07 58.98 -1.46
CA LYS A 471 87.10 58.01 -1.03
C LYS A 471 87.96 57.52 -2.21
N LYS A 472 87.37 57.36 -3.40
CA LYS A 472 88.11 56.96 -4.60
C LYS A 472 89.10 58.05 -5.05
N LYS A 473 88.69 59.33 -5.07
CA LYS A 473 89.59 60.45 -5.39
C LYS A 473 90.82 60.48 -4.46
N ILE A 474 90.61 60.34 -3.15
CA ILE A 474 91.71 60.29 -2.16
C ILE A 474 92.68 59.13 -2.46
N THR A 475 92.14 57.97 -2.85
CA THR A 475 92.95 56.77 -3.16
C THR A 475 93.76 56.93 -4.45
N ASP A 476 93.19 57.55 -5.49
CA ASP A 476 93.87 57.82 -6.76
C ASP A 476 94.97 58.89 -6.60
N GLU A 477 94.78 59.91 -5.76
CA GLU A 477 95.83 60.89 -5.42
C GLU A 477 97.04 60.26 -4.70
N GLU A 478 96.83 59.35 -3.75
CA GLU A 478 97.92 58.57 -3.14
C GLU A 478 98.69 57.73 -4.16
N ARG A 479 98.01 57.19 -5.18
CA ARG A 479 98.64 56.39 -6.23
C ARG A 479 99.57 57.23 -7.10
N VAL A 480 99.12 58.40 -7.54
CA VAL A 480 99.93 59.36 -8.31
C VAL A 480 101.14 59.84 -7.52
N ARG A 481 101.01 60.02 -6.19
CA ARG A 481 102.13 60.35 -5.31
C ARG A 481 103.19 59.24 -5.29
N LYS A 482 102.79 57.97 -5.14
CA LYS A 482 103.70 56.82 -5.13
C LYS A 482 104.42 56.62 -6.47
N GLU A 483 103.75 56.85 -7.60
CA GLU A 483 104.38 56.82 -8.94
C GLU A 483 105.45 57.91 -9.11
N ARG A 484 105.21 59.14 -8.60
CA ARG A 484 106.23 60.21 -8.57
C ARG A 484 107.44 59.86 -7.70
N GLU A 485 107.22 59.29 -6.51
CA GLU A 485 108.31 58.84 -5.63
C GLU A 485 109.13 57.68 -6.23
N ALA A 486 108.50 56.79 -7.00
CA ALA A 486 109.19 55.72 -7.73
C ALA A 486 110.09 56.28 -8.84
N LYS A 487 109.61 57.26 -9.61
CA LYS A 487 110.39 57.90 -10.69
C LYS A 487 111.62 58.65 -10.18
N ILE A 488 111.48 59.38 -9.07
CA ILE A 488 112.61 60.03 -8.38
C ILE A 488 113.65 58.99 -7.87
N LYS A 489 113.21 57.81 -7.42
CA LYS A 489 114.10 56.71 -7.03
C LYS A 489 114.80 56.04 -8.21
N GLU A 490 114.21 56.04 -9.40
CA GLU A 490 114.82 55.51 -10.61
C GLU A 490 115.95 56.44 -11.11
N ASP A 491 115.70 57.76 -11.12
CA ASP A 491 116.71 58.77 -11.46
C ASP A 491 117.91 58.78 -10.50
N LEU A 492 117.68 58.53 -9.20
CA LEU A 492 118.75 58.36 -8.20
C LEU A 492 119.57 57.06 -8.36
N LYS A 493 119.06 56.05 -9.09
CA LYS A 493 119.68 54.72 -9.18
C LYS A 493 120.67 54.58 -10.34
N LYS A 494 120.86 55.62 -11.16
CA LYS A 494 121.89 55.67 -12.22
C LYS A 494 123.25 56.20 -11.76
N THR A 495 123.39 56.63 -10.50
CA THR A 495 124.52 57.46 -10.07
C THR A 495 125.57 56.73 -9.23
N PHE A 496 125.28 55.54 -8.69
CA PHE A 496 126.22 54.80 -7.82
C PHE A 496 126.16 53.28 -8.04
N GLU A 497 127.18 52.75 -8.72
CA GLU A 497 127.74 51.42 -8.49
C GLU A 497 128.78 51.48 -7.35
N GLU A 498 129.27 50.31 -6.90
CA GLU A 498 130.25 50.09 -5.81
C GLU A 498 129.75 50.47 -4.39
N GLU A 499 129.87 49.67 -3.33
CA GLU A 499 130.36 48.29 -3.15
C GLU A 499 129.74 47.66 -1.84
N PRO A 500 130.11 46.45 -1.34
CA PRO A 500 129.13 45.55 -0.69
C PRO A 500 129.05 45.50 0.86
N LYS A 501 128.10 44.65 1.31
CA LYS A 501 127.64 44.30 2.68
C LYS A 501 128.72 43.87 3.69
N PRO A 502 128.48 44.12 5.00
CA PRO A 502 128.39 43.03 6.01
C PRO A 502 127.19 43.24 6.99
N VAL A 503 126.42 42.26 7.49
CA VAL A 503 126.68 41.14 8.43
C VAL A 503 127.33 41.55 9.77
N ILE A 504 126.56 41.64 10.88
CA ILE A 504 126.81 41.27 12.32
C ILE A 504 125.44 41.42 13.05
N LYS A 505 124.77 40.39 13.58
CA LYS A 505 124.80 39.77 14.95
C LYS A 505 124.29 40.64 16.15
N PRO A 506 123.72 40.04 17.23
CA PRO A 506 122.62 40.65 18.02
C PRO A 506 123.00 41.26 19.38
N ILE A 507 122.10 42.08 19.95
CA ILE A 507 122.19 42.75 21.27
C ILE A 507 120.81 42.67 22.01
N PRO A 508 120.73 42.61 23.36
CA PRO A 508 119.56 42.07 24.08
C PRO A 508 118.57 43.11 24.65
N LYS A 509 117.53 42.57 25.31
CA LYS A 509 116.37 43.22 25.95
C LYS A 509 116.69 44.46 26.83
N PRO A 510 115.71 45.38 26.94
CA PRO A 510 115.36 46.00 28.21
C PRO A 510 113.92 45.66 28.69
N VAL A 511 113.72 45.79 30.00
CA VAL A 511 112.43 45.76 30.73
C VAL A 511 112.04 47.21 31.08
N ILE A 512 110.91 47.45 31.80
CA ILE A 512 110.45 48.75 32.41
C ILE A 512 109.56 49.58 31.45
N LYS A 513 108.36 50.12 31.79
CA LYS A 513 107.44 50.08 32.97
C LYS A 513 106.01 50.47 32.48
N PRO A 514 104.93 50.24 33.27
CA PRO A 514 103.58 50.76 33.00
C PRO A 514 103.32 52.15 33.62
N ILE A 515 102.35 52.92 33.09
CA ILE A 515 101.72 54.15 33.65
C ILE A 515 100.49 54.52 32.75
N PRO A 516 99.47 55.30 33.22
CA PRO A 516 98.11 54.75 33.33
C PRO A 516 97.01 55.49 32.52
N LYS A 517 95.75 55.20 32.89
CA LYS A 517 94.47 55.82 32.48
C LYS A 517 94.46 57.37 32.48
N PRO A 518 93.60 57.98 31.64
CA PRO A 518 92.22 58.33 32.08
C PRO A 518 91.15 57.25 31.82
#